data_AF-A0A0S8ASB5-F1
#
_entry.id   AF-A0A0S8ASB5-F1
#
_cell.length_a   1.000
_cell.length_b   1.000
_cell.length_c   1.000
_cell.angle_alpha   90.00
_cell.angle_beta   90.00
_cell.angle_gamma   90.00
#
_symmetry.space_group_name_H-M   'P 1'
#
loop_
_entity.id
_entity.type
_entity.pdbx_description
1 polymer ?
#
loop_
_entity_poly.entity_id
_entity_poly.type
_entity_poly.pdbx_seq_one_letter_code
_entity_poly.pdbx_strand_id
1 'polypeptide(L)'
;PRLAKAIIAILIVVSVSGAGLTAFTTYIITQNDPEFCNKCHIMNDSFAAWKNSVHNDINCHECHHLSISELNSLLVSAIILRTDKVPVRYGKIIVPWKYCMGCHWEENEKYPGAVKINSSRLHSKHYFMEQIECSKCHGYKVHEFRPEEKYCLECHKGKVVHGKGMGGLACLNCHTDRTADLRPGPNKCLFCHGDDYVREMLLLDETLDVTHFTPSDKTIEMATKIDRPKDAPMQFFCYECHKPHDRVRPDYGTCISCHPRIVQVGKHQIHVQTAGIECTECHKQHSWRVDKKTAKTLCADCHDYQDPDNFLGNGVSEQHS
;
A
#
# COMPACT_ATOMS: atom_id res chain seq x y z
N PRO A 1 70.85 -35.03 -4.36
CA PRO A 1 70.87 -34.71 -5.81
C PRO A 1 69.98 -33.50 -6.16
N ARG A 2 70.47 -32.57 -7.00
CA ARG A 2 69.72 -31.36 -7.43
C ARG A 2 68.39 -31.69 -8.11
N LEU A 3 68.34 -32.80 -8.85
CA LEU A 3 67.14 -33.32 -9.52
C LEU A 3 66.01 -33.67 -8.52
N ALA A 4 66.32 -34.32 -7.41
CA ALA A 4 65.32 -34.67 -6.39
C ALA A 4 64.70 -33.42 -5.73
N LYS A 5 65.51 -32.38 -5.49
CA LYS A 5 65.02 -31.09 -4.95
C LYS A 5 64.11 -30.37 -5.96
N ALA A 6 64.44 -30.43 -7.24
CA ALA A 6 63.60 -29.85 -8.30
C ALA A 6 62.25 -30.58 -8.44
N ILE A 7 62.26 -31.92 -8.39
CA ILE A 7 61.03 -32.73 -8.42
C ILE A 7 60.14 -32.43 -7.21
N ILE A 8 60.72 -32.37 -5.99
CA ILE A 8 59.96 -32.01 -4.79
C ILE A 8 59.37 -30.60 -4.89
N ALA A 9 60.14 -29.62 -5.38
CA ALA A 9 59.64 -28.27 -5.58
C ALA A 9 58.48 -28.22 -6.57
N ILE A 10 58.56 -28.95 -7.69
CA ILE A 10 57.47 -29.05 -8.68
C ILE A 10 56.24 -29.70 -8.06
N LEU A 11 56.39 -30.79 -7.30
CA LEU A 11 55.27 -31.47 -6.62
C LEU A 11 54.59 -30.55 -5.60
N ILE A 12 55.36 -29.76 -4.86
CA ILE A 12 54.80 -28.76 -3.92
C ILE A 12 54.01 -27.70 -4.69
N VAL A 13 54.58 -27.14 -5.77
CA VAL A 13 53.89 -26.13 -6.59
C VAL A 13 52.61 -26.69 -7.19
N VAL A 14 52.64 -27.90 -7.75
CA VAL A 14 51.44 -28.55 -8.31
C VAL A 14 50.39 -28.82 -7.22
N SER A 15 50.81 -29.28 -6.04
CA SER A 15 49.89 -29.55 -4.93
C SER A 15 49.26 -28.27 -4.38
N VAL A 16 50.04 -27.21 -4.18
CA VAL A 16 49.55 -25.92 -3.69
C VAL A 16 48.65 -25.26 -4.72
N SER A 17 49.05 -25.25 -6.00
CA SER A 17 48.21 -24.69 -7.07
C SER A 17 46.92 -25.50 -7.25
N GLY A 18 46.98 -26.83 -7.18
CA GLY A 18 45.81 -27.69 -7.25
C GLY A 18 44.86 -27.50 -6.05
N ALA A 19 45.40 -27.42 -4.84
CA ALA A 19 44.63 -27.12 -3.64
C ALA A 19 44.01 -25.73 -3.68
N GLY A 20 44.77 -24.72 -4.14
CA GLY A 20 44.30 -23.36 -4.31
C GLY A 20 43.17 -23.25 -5.32
N LEU A 21 43.30 -23.90 -6.49
CA LEU A 21 42.26 -23.95 -7.51
C LEU A 21 41.00 -24.64 -6.98
N THR A 22 41.15 -25.77 -6.28
CA THR A 22 40.02 -26.53 -5.70
C THR A 22 39.30 -25.73 -4.63
N ALA A 23 40.04 -25.05 -3.75
CA ALA A 23 39.47 -24.19 -2.72
C ALA A 23 38.72 -23.00 -3.35
N PHE A 24 39.30 -22.38 -4.39
CA PHE A 24 38.68 -21.28 -5.11
C PHE A 24 37.39 -21.69 -5.82
N THR A 25 37.40 -22.81 -6.58
CA THR A 25 36.19 -23.29 -7.27
C THR A 25 35.10 -23.70 -6.29
N THR A 26 35.47 -24.38 -5.20
CA THR A 26 34.52 -24.74 -4.12
C THR A 26 33.91 -23.50 -3.49
N TYR A 27 34.71 -22.46 -3.24
CA TYR A 27 34.22 -21.18 -2.72
C TYR A 27 33.21 -20.54 -3.67
N ILE A 28 33.54 -20.43 -4.97
CA ILE A 28 32.62 -19.83 -5.96
C ILE A 28 31.29 -20.59 -6.02
N ILE A 29 31.32 -21.93 -6.07
CA ILE A 29 30.10 -22.74 -6.16
C ILE A 29 29.29 -22.64 -4.86
N THR A 30 29.94 -22.71 -3.69
CA THR A 30 29.20 -22.73 -2.41
C THR A 30 28.72 -21.36 -1.96
N GLN A 31 29.40 -20.28 -2.38
CA GLN A 31 29.13 -18.92 -1.91
C GLN A 31 28.47 -18.02 -2.95
N ASN A 32 28.74 -18.21 -4.24
CA ASN A 32 28.34 -17.27 -5.28
C ASN A 32 27.39 -17.88 -6.32
N ASP A 33 27.05 -19.17 -6.23
CA ASP A 33 26.12 -19.84 -7.13
C ASP A 33 24.79 -20.19 -6.40
N PRO A 34 23.68 -19.49 -6.71
CA PRO A 34 22.37 -19.80 -6.14
C PRO A 34 21.89 -21.23 -6.43
N GLU A 35 22.34 -21.85 -7.52
CA GLU A 35 21.95 -23.23 -7.85
C GLU A 35 22.49 -24.24 -6.83
N PHE A 36 23.60 -23.93 -6.17
CA PHE A 36 24.13 -24.77 -5.10
C PHE A 36 23.12 -24.90 -3.94
N CYS A 37 22.48 -23.81 -3.56
CA CYS A 37 21.46 -23.79 -2.50
C CYS A 37 20.24 -24.67 -2.87
N ASN A 38 19.89 -24.72 -4.16
CA ASN A 38 18.79 -25.55 -4.68
C ASN A 38 19.12 -27.06 -4.71
N LYS A 39 20.35 -27.47 -4.40
CA LYS A 39 20.70 -28.91 -4.29
C LYS A 39 20.14 -29.53 -3.01
N CYS A 40 19.72 -28.72 -2.05
CA CYS A 40 19.02 -29.18 -0.86
C CYS A 40 17.52 -29.17 -1.13
N HIS A 41 16.85 -30.32 -1.03
CA HIS A 41 15.40 -30.46 -1.27
C HIS A 41 14.53 -29.48 -0.46
N ILE A 42 14.95 -29.14 0.75
CA ILE A 42 14.31 -28.15 1.64
C ILE A 42 14.29 -26.73 1.05
N MET A 43 15.18 -26.42 0.11
CA MET A 43 15.29 -25.10 -0.53
C MET A 43 14.54 -24.99 -1.85
N ASN A 44 14.02 -26.09 -2.41
CA ASN A 44 13.37 -26.09 -3.73
C ASN A 44 12.28 -25.02 -3.85
N ASP A 45 11.35 -24.97 -2.89
CA ASP A 45 10.24 -24.01 -2.92
C ASP A 45 10.73 -22.56 -2.74
N SER A 46 11.69 -22.36 -1.86
CA SER A 46 12.30 -21.05 -1.60
C SER A 46 13.07 -20.54 -2.82
N PHE A 47 13.80 -21.41 -3.50
CA PHE A 47 14.53 -21.12 -4.72
C PHE A 47 13.57 -20.83 -5.88
N ALA A 48 12.48 -21.61 -6.00
CA ALA A 48 11.44 -21.35 -7.00
C ALA A 48 10.76 -19.98 -6.80
N ALA A 49 10.46 -19.62 -5.55
CA ALA A 49 9.92 -18.30 -5.21
C ALA A 49 10.93 -17.18 -5.54
N TRP A 50 12.19 -17.32 -5.13
CA TRP A 50 13.27 -16.38 -5.46
C TRP A 50 13.44 -16.20 -6.97
N LYS A 51 13.45 -17.30 -7.75
CA LYS A 51 13.61 -17.28 -9.21
C LYS A 51 12.48 -16.50 -9.91
N ASN A 52 11.27 -16.52 -9.35
CA ASN A 52 10.12 -15.78 -9.85
C ASN A 52 9.98 -14.37 -9.24
N SER A 53 10.88 -13.98 -8.34
CA SER A 53 10.87 -12.68 -7.69
C SER A 53 11.62 -11.61 -8.48
N VAL A 54 11.45 -10.34 -8.09
CA VAL A 54 12.22 -9.20 -8.64
C VAL A 54 13.70 -9.21 -8.23
N HIS A 55 14.11 -10.11 -7.34
CA HIS A 55 15.50 -10.25 -6.87
C HIS A 55 16.20 -11.49 -7.45
N ASN A 56 15.67 -12.06 -8.54
CA ASN A 56 16.18 -13.30 -9.13
C ASN A 56 17.59 -13.19 -9.76
N ASP A 57 18.15 -11.99 -9.79
CA ASP A 57 19.50 -11.65 -10.25
C ASP A 57 20.47 -11.38 -9.08
N ILE A 58 19.98 -11.46 -7.84
CA ILE A 58 20.76 -11.23 -6.62
C ILE A 58 21.14 -12.58 -6.00
N ASN A 59 22.40 -12.73 -5.59
CA ASN A 59 22.86 -13.94 -4.90
C ASN A 59 22.20 -14.07 -3.51
N CYS A 60 21.89 -15.29 -3.07
CA CYS A 60 21.26 -15.56 -1.78
C CYS A 60 22.00 -14.91 -0.60
N HIS A 61 23.33 -14.88 -0.64
CA HIS A 61 24.18 -14.34 0.42
C HIS A 61 24.20 -12.81 0.48
N GLU A 62 23.66 -12.11 -0.51
CA GLU A 62 23.45 -10.65 -0.40
C GLU A 62 22.45 -10.34 0.73
N CYS A 63 21.50 -11.26 0.98
CA CYS A 63 20.53 -11.17 2.07
C CYS A 63 20.83 -12.13 3.23
N HIS A 64 21.26 -13.35 2.93
CA HIS A 64 21.54 -14.40 3.91
C HIS A 64 23.03 -14.46 4.26
N HIS A 65 23.46 -13.58 5.16
CA HIS A 65 24.86 -13.54 5.63
C HIS A 65 25.11 -14.61 6.70
N LEU A 66 25.30 -15.85 6.27
CA LEU A 66 25.65 -16.97 7.13
C LEU A 66 27.17 -17.01 7.34
N SER A 67 27.61 -17.25 8.56
CA SER A 67 29.01 -17.59 8.82
C SER A 67 29.33 -19.00 8.30
N ILE A 68 30.62 -19.28 8.09
CA ILE A 68 31.08 -20.59 7.60
C ILE A 68 30.60 -21.74 8.51
N SER A 69 30.59 -21.53 9.83
CA SER A 69 30.11 -22.53 10.78
C SER A 69 28.60 -22.78 10.67
N GLU A 70 27.80 -21.74 10.42
CA GLU A 70 26.36 -21.86 10.19
C GLU A 70 26.06 -22.58 8.87
N LEU A 71 26.77 -22.24 7.80
CA LEU A 71 26.65 -22.92 6.52
C LEU A 71 27.03 -24.41 6.65
N ASN A 72 28.13 -24.73 7.33
CA ASN A 72 28.51 -26.11 7.61
C ASN A 72 27.47 -26.85 8.44
N SER A 73 26.85 -26.17 9.41
CA SER A 73 25.77 -26.75 10.21
C SER A 73 24.53 -27.06 9.37
N LEU A 74 24.21 -26.20 8.40
CA LEU A 74 23.13 -26.45 7.44
C LEU A 74 23.47 -27.61 6.50
N LEU A 75 24.71 -27.70 6.01
CA LEU A 75 25.18 -28.81 5.18
C LEU A 75 25.12 -30.15 5.91
N VAL A 76 25.55 -30.19 7.18
CA VAL A 76 25.41 -31.37 8.05
C VAL A 76 23.94 -31.72 8.24
N SER A 77 23.08 -30.73 8.49
CA SER A 77 21.64 -30.96 8.67
C SER A 77 20.98 -31.51 7.42
N ALA A 78 21.35 -31.01 6.24
CA ALA A 78 20.78 -31.45 4.96
C ALA A 78 21.30 -32.82 4.51
N ILE A 79 22.62 -33.06 4.62
CA ILE A 79 23.27 -34.26 4.04
C ILE A 79 23.29 -35.42 5.03
N ILE A 80 23.64 -35.15 6.29
CA ILE A 80 23.82 -36.18 7.33
C ILE A 80 22.50 -36.42 8.06
N LEU A 81 21.87 -35.35 8.57
CA LEU A 81 20.63 -35.48 9.35
C LEU A 81 19.38 -35.59 8.47
N ARG A 82 19.47 -35.22 7.19
CA ARG A 82 18.36 -35.23 6.20
C ARG A 82 17.08 -34.58 6.74
N THR A 83 17.23 -33.38 7.31
CA THR A 83 16.09 -32.65 7.86
C THR A 83 15.13 -32.19 6.77
N ASP A 84 13.87 -32.61 6.84
CA ASP A 84 12.84 -32.24 5.86
C ASP A 84 12.18 -30.88 6.11
N LYS A 85 12.43 -30.26 7.27
CA LYS A 85 11.80 -28.99 7.65
C LYS A 85 12.80 -28.03 8.25
N VAL A 86 12.65 -26.75 7.92
CA VAL A 86 13.41 -25.69 8.58
C VAL A 86 12.85 -25.59 10.00
N PRO A 87 13.68 -25.69 11.05
CA PRO A 87 13.20 -25.57 12.43
C PRO A 87 12.43 -24.27 12.62
N VAL A 88 11.31 -24.31 13.35
CA VAL A 88 10.52 -23.12 13.68
C VAL A 88 11.40 -22.13 14.42
N ARG A 89 11.59 -20.95 13.84
CA ARG A 89 12.46 -19.92 14.42
C ARG A 89 11.60 -18.90 15.14
N TYR A 90 11.32 -19.16 16.41
CA TYR A 90 10.50 -18.33 17.32
C TYR A 90 10.90 -16.83 17.30
N GLY A 91 10.30 -16.06 16.38
CA GLY A 91 10.51 -14.61 16.27
C GLY A 91 11.91 -14.17 15.81
N LYS A 92 12.79 -15.08 15.39
CA LYS A 92 14.14 -14.72 14.92
C LYS A 92 14.08 -14.14 13.51
N ILE A 93 14.66 -12.95 13.35
CA ILE A 93 14.83 -12.31 12.06
C ILE A 93 15.95 -13.03 11.31
N ILE A 94 15.63 -13.62 10.17
CA ILE A 94 16.60 -14.36 9.33
C ILE A 94 17.40 -13.40 8.46
N VAL A 95 16.69 -12.43 7.86
CA VAL A 95 17.25 -11.38 7.02
C VAL A 95 16.93 -10.03 7.69
N PRO A 96 17.90 -9.47 8.43
CA PRO A 96 17.77 -8.14 9.02
C PRO A 96 17.64 -7.03 7.98
N TRP A 97 16.92 -5.96 8.34
CA TRP A 97 16.68 -4.78 7.48
C TRP A 97 17.94 -4.17 6.85
N LYS A 98 19.09 -4.24 7.55
CA LYS A 98 20.35 -3.61 7.10
C LYS A 98 20.80 -4.10 5.72
N TYR A 99 20.51 -5.35 5.38
CA TYR A 99 20.86 -5.91 4.07
C TYR A 99 19.96 -5.37 2.95
N CYS A 100 18.70 -5.05 3.27
CA CYS A 100 17.80 -4.38 2.33
C CYS A 100 18.23 -2.92 2.11
N MET A 101 18.63 -2.23 3.18
CA MET A 101 19.00 -0.81 3.12
C MET A 101 20.28 -0.56 2.30
N GLY A 102 21.21 -1.50 2.25
CA GLY A 102 22.40 -1.40 1.41
C GLY A 102 22.09 -1.23 -0.09
N CYS A 103 20.89 -1.56 -0.55
CA CYS A 103 20.44 -1.34 -1.94
C CYS A 103 19.25 -0.37 -2.04
N HIS A 104 18.25 -0.51 -1.16
CA HIS A 104 16.99 0.27 -1.23
C HIS A 104 17.06 1.62 -0.53
N TRP A 105 18.16 1.92 0.16
CA TRP A 105 18.35 3.19 0.86
C TRP A 105 19.66 3.87 0.47
N GLU A 106 20.76 3.11 0.52
CA GLU A 106 22.10 3.53 0.16
C GLU A 106 22.36 3.27 -1.33
N GLU A 107 23.20 4.07 -1.97
CA GLU A 107 23.63 3.81 -3.34
C GLU A 107 24.48 2.54 -3.40
N ASN A 108 24.18 1.68 -4.38
CA ASN A 108 24.89 0.44 -4.59
C ASN A 108 25.28 0.34 -6.07
N GLU A 109 26.57 0.44 -6.36
CA GLU A 109 27.09 0.41 -7.73
C GLU A 109 26.81 -0.91 -8.46
N LYS A 110 26.68 -2.03 -7.72
CA LYS A 110 26.35 -3.34 -8.28
C LYS A 110 24.88 -3.43 -8.70
N TYR A 111 24.01 -2.68 -8.03
CA TYR A 111 22.56 -2.70 -8.23
C TYR A 111 22.00 -1.27 -8.40
N PRO A 112 22.37 -0.54 -9.47
CA PRO A 112 21.95 0.85 -9.67
C PRO A 112 20.45 0.97 -9.94
N GLY A 113 19.79 -0.10 -10.41
CA GLY A 113 18.34 -0.15 -10.65
C GLY A 113 17.50 -0.40 -9.39
N ALA A 114 18.11 -0.54 -8.21
CA ALA A 114 17.36 -0.79 -6.98
C ALA A 114 16.45 0.40 -6.62
N VAL A 115 15.16 0.14 -6.46
CA VAL A 115 14.17 1.14 -6.09
C VAL A 115 14.52 1.75 -4.73
N LYS A 116 14.68 3.08 -4.68
CA LYS A 116 14.90 3.81 -3.44
C LYS A 116 13.58 4.02 -2.71
N ILE A 117 13.54 3.62 -1.44
CA ILE A 117 12.37 3.80 -0.57
C ILE A 117 12.55 4.94 0.45
N ASN A 118 13.66 5.67 0.34
CA ASN A 118 14.06 6.67 1.33
C ASN A 118 13.17 7.92 1.38
N SER A 119 12.39 8.16 0.33
CA SER A 119 11.37 9.22 0.25
C SER A 119 9.96 8.73 0.60
N SER A 120 9.77 7.44 0.86
CA SER A 120 8.45 6.87 1.09
C SER A 120 7.93 7.23 2.48
N ARG A 121 6.74 7.84 2.52
CA ARG A 121 6.06 8.22 3.77
C ARG A 121 5.54 6.98 4.51
N LEU A 122 5.06 5.98 3.78
CA LEU A 122 4.63 4.68 4.30
C LEU A 122 5.78 4.00 5.03
N HIS A 123 6.94 3.88 4.39
CA HIS A 123 8.13 3.33 5.04
C HIS A 123 8.56 4.22 6.20
N SER A 124 8.48 5.55 6.05
CA SER A 124 8.88 6.45 7.11
C SER A 124 8.08 6.25 8.39
N LYS A 125 6.75 6.13 8.24
CA LYS A 125 5.84 5.85 9.35
C LYS A 125 6.14 4.50 10.00
N HIS A 126 6.19 3.43 9.22
CA HIS A 126 6.25 2.08 9.81
C HIS A 126 7.65 1.68 10.29
N TYR A 127 8.70 2.07 9.55
CA TYR A 127 10.07 1.72 9.93
C TYR A 127 10.66 2.70 10.94
N PHE A 128 10.74 4.01 10.67
CA PHE A 128 11.41 4.93 11.60
C PHE A 128 10.57 5.28 12.82
N MET A 129 9.26 5.49 12.65
CA MET A 129 8.44 5.92 13.78
C MET A 129 8.00 4.72 14.63
N GLU A 130 7.56 3.64 13.99
CA GLU A 130 7.05 2.45 14.69
C GLU A 130 8.09 1.32 14.86
N GLN A 131 9.31 1.47 14.33
CA GLN A 131 10.41 0.50 14.47
C GLN A 131 10.04 -0.92 13.96
N ILE A 132 9.27 -0.99 12.87
CA ILE A 132 8.84 -2.26 12.26
C ILE A 132 9.86 -2.74 11.24
N GLU A 133 10.41 -3.93 11.48
CA GLU A 133 11.33 -4.63 10.58
C GLU A 133 10.78 -4.83 9.16
N CYS A 134 11.61 -4.60 8.13
CA CYS A 134 11.23 -4.75 6.73
C CYS A 134 10.63 -6.13 6.43
N SER A 135 11.24 -7.18 6.99
CA SER A 135 10.82 -8.58 6.80
C SER A 135 9.49 -8.91 7.46
N LYS A 136 8.95 -8.05 8.34
CA LYS A 136 7.58 -8.24 8.84
C LYS A 136 6.57 -8.04 7.73
N CYS A 137 6.74 -7.03 6.88
CA CYS A 137 5.84 -6.75 5.76
C CYS A 137 6.28 -7.44 4.45
N HIS A 138 7.57 -7.34 4.12
CA HIS A 138 8.13 -7.86 2.87
C HIS A 138 8.70 -9.29 3.00
N GLY A 139 8.57 -9.93 4.16
CA GLY A 139 9.07 -11.30 4.40
C GLY A 139 8.04 -12.20 5.08
N TYR A 140 6.78 -11.79 5.17
CA TYR A 140 5.71 -12.60 5.74
C TYR A 140 5.45 -13.87 4.91
N LYS A 141 5.73 -13.80 3.60
CA LYS A 141 5.87 -14.95 2.71
C LYS A 141 7.32 -15.07 2.27
N VAL A 142 7.82 -16.31 2.27
CA VAL A 142 9.22 -16.61 1.99
C VAL A 142 9.56 -16.26 0.54
N HIS A 143 10.49 -15.33 0.34
CA HIS A 143 10.96 -14.83 -0.95
C HIS A 143 9.86 -14.23 -1.86
N GLU A 144 8.73 -13.81 -1.29
CA GLU A 144 7.70 -13.01 -1.95
C GLU A 144 7.61 -11.65 -1.25
N PHE A 145 8.30 -10.65 -1.82
CA PHE A 145 8.54 -9.38 -1.14
C PHE A 145 7.41 -8.37 -1.28
N ARG A 146 6.42 -8.60 -2.15
CA ARG A 146 5.28 -7.68 -2.29
C ARG A 146 4.17 -8.11 -1.33
N PRO A 147 3.73 -7.24 -0.39
CA PRO A 147 2.56 -7.53 0.42
C PRO A 147 1.30 -7.69 -0.43
N GLU A 148 0.41 -8.60 -0.01
CA GLU A 148 -0.92 -8.73 -0.61
C GLU A 148 -1.78 -7.48 -0.35
N GLU A 149 -2.83 -7.31 -1.15
CA GLU A 149 -3.75 -6.17 -1.14
C GLU A 149 -4.30 -5.80 0.25
N LYS A 150 -4.50 -6.82 1.10
CA LYS A 150 -5.10 -6.70 2.44
C LYS A 150 -4.14 -7.03 3.58
N TYR A 151 -2.85 -7.17 3.30
CA TYR A 151 -1.84 -7.52 4.30
C TYR A 151 -1.85 -6.56 5.51
N CYS A 152 -2.18 -5.28 5.31
CA CYS A 152 -2.25 -4.29 6.39
C CYS A 152 -3.18 -4.70 7.55
N LEU A 153 -4.19 -5.56 7.30
CA LEU A 153 -5.13 -6.02 8.33
C LEU A 153 -4.50 -6.96 9.38
N GLU A 154 -3.33 -7.53 9.12
CA GLU A 154 -2.57 -8.31 10.10
C GLU A 154 -2.28 -7.48 11.37
N CYS A 155 -2.02 -6.18 11.18
CA CYS A 155 -1.78 -5.21 12.26
C CYS A 155 -2.98 -4.26 12.47
N HIS A 156 -3.56 -3.72 11.39
CA HIS A 156 -4.66 -2.74 11.44
C HIS A 156 -6.03 -3.42 11.54
N LYS A 157 -6.22 -4.17 12.62
CA LYS A 157 -7.45 -4.94 12.87
C LYS A 157 -8.68 -4.03 12.89
N GLY A 158 -9.76 -4.50 12.25
CA GLY A 158 -11.02 -3.76 12.16
C GLY A 158 -11.01 -2.58 11.17
N LYS A 159 -9.95 -2.38 10.39
CA LYS A 159 -9.87 -1.35 9.33
C LYS A 159 -10.29 -1.88 7.96
N VAL A 160 -11.29 -2.75 7.93
CA VAL A 160 -11.89 -3.20 6.66
C VAL A 160 -12.58 -2.04 5.96
N VAL A 161 -12.75 -2.13 4.65
CA VAL A 161 -13.43 -1.10 3.86
C VAL A 161 -14.88 -1.53 3.64
N HIS A 162 -15.80 -0.63 3.97
CA HIS A 162 -17.23 -0.78 3.74
C HIS A 162 -17.66 -0.06 2.46
N GLY A 163 -18.86 -0.37 1.99
CA GLY A 163 -19.44 0.21 0.78
C GLY A 163 -19.60 -0.81 -0.34
N LYS A 164 -20.63 -0.62 -1.16
CA LYS A 164 -20.95 -1.53 -2.27
C LYS A 164 -19.80 -1.55 -3.28
N GLY A 165 -19.20 -2.73 -3.48
CA GLY A 165 -18.06 -2.91 -4.39
C GLY A 165 -16.69 -2.51 -3.83
N MET A 166 -16.62 -1.91 -2.62
CA MET A 166 -15.36 -1.45 -2.03
C MET A 166 -14.65 -2.50 -1.17
N GLY A 167 -15.36 -3.54 -0.73
CA GLY A 167 -14.81 -4.55 0.18
C GLY A 167 -13.65 -5.37 -0.39
N GLY A 168 -13.45 -5.37 -1.70
CA GLY A 168 -12.33 -6.02 -2.39
C GLY A 168 -11.11 -5.13 -2.62
N LEU A 169 -11.17 -3.83 -2.31
CA LEU A 169 -10.10 -2.89 -2.61
C LEU A 169 -8.86 -3.14 -1.75
N ALA A 170 -7.70 -2.92 -2.35
CA ALA A 170 -6.43 -2.85 -1.64
C ALA A 170 -6.40 -1.59 -0.76
N CYS A 171 -5.73 -1.65 0.38
CA CYS A 171 -5.61 -0.49 1.27
C CYS A 171 -4.95 0.71 0.56
N LEU A 172 -4.00 0.42 -0.33
CA LEU A 172 -3.28 1.41 -1.13
C LEU A 172 -4.17 2.11 -2.19
N ASN A 173 -5.36 1.59 -2.49
CA ASN A 173 -6.31 2.34 -3.33
C ASN A 173 -6.79 3.64 -2.68
N CYS A 174 -6.57 3.82 -1.37
CA CYS A 174 -6.90 5.03 -0.64
C CYS A 174 -5.70 5.61 0.12
N HIS A 175 -4.91 4.76 0.79
CA HIS A 175 -3.79 5.17 1.64
C HIS A 175 -2.48 5.15 0.87
N THR A 176 -1.91 6.31 0.57
CA THR A 176 -0.67 6.39 -0.23
C THR A 176 0.24 7.50 0.30
N ASP A 177 1.46 7.55 -0.23
CA ASP A 177 2.45 8.58 0.09
C ASP A 177 2.12 9.97 -0.49
N ARG A 178 0.96 10.11 -1.14
CA ARG A 178 0.50 11.36 -1.77
C ARG A 178 0.09 12.42 -0.75
N THR A 179 -0.24 12.01 0.47
CA THR A 179 -0.62 12.90 1.57
C THR A 179 0.32 12.73 2.75
N ALA A 180 0.53 13.81 3.52
CA ALA A 180 1.47 13.80 4.63
C ALA A 180 1.06 12.86 5.77
N ASP A 181 -0.25 12.69 5.97
CA ASP A 181 -0.86 11.87 7.03
C ASP A 181 -1.36 10.51 6.53
N LEU A 182 -1.07 10.17 5.27
CA LEU A 182 -1.49 8.94 4.59
C LEU A 182 -3.01 8.76 4.48
N ARG A 183 -3.81 9.80 4.79
CA ARG A 183 -5.27 9.78 4.56
C ARG A 183 -5.55 10.03 3.08
N PRO A 184 -6.63 9.45 2.51
CA PRO A 184 -6.93 9.60 1.09
C PRO A 184 -7.18 11.06 0.72
N GLY A 185 -6.40 11.58 -0.22
CA GLY A 185 -6.73 12.84 -0.90
C GLY A 185 -7.99 12.71 -1.78
N PRO A 186 -8.62 13.82 -2.21
CA PRO A 186 -9.88 13.78 -2.96
C PRO A 186 -9.75 12.99 -4.27
N ASN A 187 -8.61 13.12 -4.95
CA ASN A 187 -8.35 12.43 -6.22
C ASN A 187 -8.34 10.91 -6.07
N LYS A 188 -7.99 10.36 -4.90
CA LYS A 188 -8.04 8.91 -4.69
C LYS A 188 -9.47 8.37 -4.72
N CYS A 189 -10.44 9.12 -4.20
CA CYS A 189 -11.85 8.78 -4.33
C CYS A 189 -12.32 8.98 -5.78
N LEU A 190 -11.92 10.09 -6.39
CA LEU A 190 -12.30 10.45 -7.76
C LEU A 190 -11.67 9.54 -8.82
N PHE A 191 -10.65 8.74 -8.49
CA PHE A 191 -10.13 7.73 -9.43
C PHE A 191 -11.24 6.80 -9.94
N CYS A 192 -12.12 6.36 -9.02
CA CYS A 192 -13.28 5.54 -9.35
C CYS A 192 -14.55 6.39 -9.50
N HIS A 193 -14.72 7.41 -8.67
CA HIS A 193 -15.98 8.17 -8.58
C HIS A 193 -16.02 9.40 -9.50
N GLY A 194 -14.88 9.87 -10.01
CA GLY A 194 -14.78 11.04 -10.87
C GLY A 194 -14.75 10.67 -12.35
N ASP A 195 -14.17 11.58 -13.13
CA ASP A 195 -13.98 11.45 -14.57
C ASP A 195 -12.67 10.75 -14.95
N ASP A 196 -12.46 10.56 -16.24
CA ASP A 196 -11.26 9.92 -16.79
C ASP A 196 -10.03 10.81 -16.65
N TYR A 197 -10.20 12.14 -16.64
CA TYR A 197 -9.09 13.08 -16.47
C TYR A 197 -8.36 12.88 -15.13
N VAL A 198 -9.09 12.78 -14.02
CA VAL A 198 -8.46 12.52 -12.71
C VAL A 198 -7.78 11.16 -12.68
N ARG A 199 -8.36 10.16 -13.37
CA ARG A 199 -7.78 8.82 -13.45
C ARG A 199 -6.47 8.83 -14.21
N GLU A 200 -6.45 9.38 -15.41
CA GLU A 200 -5.26 9.52 -16.26
C GLU A 200 -4.15 10.28 -15.53
N MET A 201 -4.49 11.39 -14.86
CA MET A 201 -3.54 12.13 -14.03
C MET A 201 -2.87 11.25 -12.98
N LEU A 202 -3.64 10.46 -12.23
CA LEU A 202 -3.09 9.60 -11.18
C LEU A 202 -2.26 8.44 -11.73
N LEU A 203 -2.60 7.91 -12.90
CA LEU A 203 -1.84 6.85 -13.57
C LEU A 203 -0.43 7.32 -13.96
N LEU A 204 -0.28 8.60 -14.35
CA LEU A 204 1.01 9.19 -14.73
C LEU A 204 2.02 9.30 -13.59
N ASP A 205 1.57 9.29 -12.34
CA ASP A 205 2.48 9.39 -11.19
C ASP A 205 3.20 8.07 -10.88
N GLU A 206 2.82 6.96 -11.54
CA GLU A 206 3.46 5.64 -11.43
C GLU A 206 3.66 5.15 -9.97
N THR A 207 2.79 5.57 -9.06
CA THR A 207 2.84 5.15 -7.66
C THR A 207 2.31 3.73 -7.47
N LEU A 208 2.64 3.08 -6.33
CA LEU A 208 2.29 1.67 -6.06
C LEU A 208 0.80 1.35 -6.24
N ASP A 209 -0.07 2.29 -5.86
CA ASP A 209 -1.53 2.16 -5.98
C ASP A 209 -2.05 2.06 -7.42
N VAL A 210 -1.27 2.52 -8.40
CA VAL A 210 -1.61 2.49 -9.84
C VAL A 210 -0.72 1.56 -10.67
N THR A 211 0.44 1.15 -10.16
CA THR A 211 1.31 0.18 -10.85
C THR A 211 0.99 -1.26 -10.48
N HIS A 212 0.51 -1.50 -9.26
CA HIS A 212 0.33 -2.84 -8.72
C HIS A 212 -1.07 -3.14 -8.19
N PHE A 213 -1.83 -2.11 -7.85
CA PHE A 213 -3.10 -2.25 -7.15
C PHE A 213 -4.25 -1.55 -7.86
N THR A 214 -4.11 -1.22 -9.14
CA THR A 214 -5.16 -0.52 -9.89
C THR A 214 -6.49 -1.27 -9.81
N PRO A 215 -7.57 -0.61 -9.35
CA PRO A 215 -8.90 -1.20 -9.37
C PRO A 215 -9.28 -1.64 -10.78
N SER A 216 -9.92 -2.80 -10.91
CA SER A 216 -10.38 -3.29 -12.23
C SER A 216 -11.39 -2.34 -12.88
N ASP A 217 -11.46 -2.34 -14.21
CA ASP A 217 -12.43 -1.53 -14.97
C ASP A 217 -13.86 -1.78 -14.50
N LYS A 218 -14.22 -3.05 -14.25
CA LYS A 218 -15.51 -3.43 -13.69
C LYS A 218 -15.79 -2.74 -12.35
N THR A 219 -14.80 -2.65 -11.47
CA THR A 219 -14.92 -1.93 -10.19
C THR A 219 -15.17 -0.44 -10.41
N ILE A 220 -14.47 0.16 -11.38
CA ILE A 220 -14.58 1.58 -11.73
C ILE A 220 -15.95 1.89 -12.36
N GLU A 221 -16.45 1.04 -13.23
CA GLU A 221 -17.76 1.15 -13.88
C GLU A 221 -18.91 1.01 -12.89
N MET A 222 -18.78 0.10 -11.91
CA MET A 222 -19.77 -0.09 -10.85
C MET A 222 -19.82 1.07 -9.85
N ALA A 223 -18.79 1.93 -9.82
CA ALA A 223 -18.71 3.03 -8.87
C ALA A 223 -19.73 4.14 -9.22
N THR A 224 -20.47 4.62 -8.21
CA THR A 224 -21.35 5.77 -8.38
C THR A 224 -20.53 7.01 -8.75
N LYS A 225 -20.79 7.58 -9.92
CA LYS A 225 -20.08 8.80 -10.35
C LYS A 225 -20.58 10.00 -9.56
N ILE A 226 -19.64 10.82 -9.09
CA ILE A 226 -19.92 12.00 -8.27
C ILE A 226 -19.59 13.25 -9.08
N ASP A 227 -20.53 14.20 -9.03
CA ASP A 227 -20.34 15.55 -9.54
C ASP A 227 -19.99 16.44 -8.35
N ARG A 228 -18.82 17.08 -8.38
CA ARG A 228 -18.31 17.99 -7.34
C ARG A 228 -17.91 19.31 -7.99
N PRO A 229 -18.86 20.27 -8.11
CA PRO A 229 -18.58 21.58 -8.69
C PRO A 229 -17.46 22.30 -7.93
N LYS A 230 -16.61 23.04 -8.64
CA LYS A 230 -15.45 23.74 -8.05
C LYS A 230 -15.85 24.87 -7.08
N ASP A 231 -17.00 25.48 -7.33
CA ASP A 231 -17.62 26.55 -6.56
C ASP A 231 -18.55 26.04 -5.45
N ALA A 232 -18.65 24.72 -5.27
CA ALA A 232 -19.48 24.17 -4.22
C ALA A 232 -18.91 24.47 -2.83
N PRO A 233 -19.74 24.79 -1.82
CA PRO A 233 -19.25 25.21 -0.50
C PRO A 233 -18.51 24.11 0.26
N MET A 234 -18.77 22.83 -0.04
CA MET A 234 -18.10 21.69 0.59
C MET A 234 -16.90 21.19 -0.23
N GLN A 235 -15.88 22.05 -0.38
CA GLN A 235 -14.58 21.65 -0.93
C GLN A 235 -13.69 20.88 0.06
N PHE A 236 -14.27 20.28 1.11
CA PHE A 236 -13.55 19.47 2.09
C PHE A 236 -12.96 18.19 1.49
N PHE A 237 -12.04 17.56 2.22
CA PHE A 237 -11.67 16.18 1.95
C PHE A 237 -12.89 15.27 2.11
N CYS A 238 -13.05 14.29 1.21
CA CYS A 238 -14.20 13.39 1.21
C CYS A 238 -14.35 12.69 2.57
N TYR A 239 -13.22 12.36 3.21
CA TYR A 239 -13.23 11.65 4.49
C TYR A 239 -13.75 12.47 5.67
N GLU A 240 -13.95 13.79 5.53
CA GLU A 240 -14.55 14.60 6.60
C GLU A 240 -15.98 14.12 6.90
N CYS A 241 -16.74 13.81 5.84
CA CYS A 241 -18.10 13.29 5.93
C CYS A 241 -18.17 11.76 5.73
N HIS A 242 -17.42 11.23 4.76
CA HIS A 242 -17.46 9.81 4.41
C HIS A 242 -16.46 9.02 5.26
N LYS A 243 -16.87 7.94 5.92
CA LYS A 243 -15.95 7.09 6.71
C LYS A 243 -15.89 5.66 6.13
N PRO A 244 -14.97 5.38 5.18
CA PRO A 244 -14.91 4.06 4.53
C PRO A 244 -14.64 2.87 5.47
N HIS A 245 -14.02 3.10 6.63
CA HIS A 245 -13.79 2.05 7.65
C HIS A 245 -14.92 1.91 8.68
N ASP A 246 -15.98 2.68 8.51
CA ASP A 246 -17.17 2.63 9.35
C ASP A 246 -18.37 2.92 8.46
N ARG A 247 -19.07 4.04 8.68
CA ARG A 247 -20.19 4.48 7.84
C ARG A 247 -19.71 5.31 6.65
N VAL A 248 -19.71 4.68 5.47
CA VAL A 248 -19.29 5.33 4.22
C VAL A 248 -20.19 6.50 3.85
N ARG A 249 -21.52 6.37 4.00
CA ARG A 249 -22.46 7.43 3.62
C ARG A 249 -22.84 8.26 4.85
N PRO A 250 -22.64 9.58 4.82
CA PRO A 250 -23.05 10.44 5.93
C PRO A 250 -24.58 10.40 6.08
N ASP A 251 -25.02 10.67 7.29
CA ASP A 251 -26.43 10.89 7.63
C ASP A 251 -26.66 12.36 8.04
N TYR A 252 -27.91 12.66 8.38
CA TYR A 252 -28.32 13.97 8.89
C TYR A 252 -27.47 14.46 10.08
N GLY A 253 -27.08 13.57 10.99
CA GLY A 253 -26.24 13.91 12.14
C GLY A 253 -24.85 14.43 11.75
N THR A 254 -24.31 13.93 10.63
CA THR A 254 -23.03 14.37 10.09
C THR A 254 -23.09 15.82 9.60
N CYS A 255 -24.22 16.26 9.06
CA CYS A 255 -24.39 17.65 8.60
C CYS A 255 -24.44 18.62 9.79
N ILE A 256 -25.20 18.25 10.83
CA ILE A 256 -25.46 19.10 12.00
C ILE A 256 -24.24 19.25 12.90
N SER A 257 -23.27 18.34 12.85
CA SER A 257 -22.04 18.48 13.64
C SER A 257 -21.31 19.78 13.35
N CYS A 258 -21.39 20.26 12.10
CA CYS A 258 -20.83 21.55 11.67
C CYS A 258 -21.92 22.64 11.50
N HIS A 259 -23.15 22.25 11.18
CA HIS A 259 -24.29 23.16 10.98
C HIS A 259 -25.37 23.02 12.09
N PRO A 260 -25.06 23.25 13.38
CA PRO A 260 -25.95 22.91 14.48
C PRO A 260 -27.25 23.72 14.52
N ARG A 261 -27.28 24.90 13.88
CA ARG A 261 -28.42 25.81 13.88
C ARG A 261 -29.23 25.81 12.59
N ILE A 262 -28.83 25.04 11.56
CA ILE A 262 -29.47 25.13 10.24
C ILE A 262 -30.96 24.80 10.27
N VAL A 263 -31.35 23.88 11.16
CA VAL A 263 -32.74 23.46 11.36
C VAL A 263 -33.62 24.61 11.85
N GLN A 264 -33.05 25.59 12.55
CA GLN A 264 -33.76 26.75 13.08
C GLN A 264 -33.87 27.89 12.05
N VAL A 265 -33.25 27.75 10.88
CA VAL A 265 -33.25 28.77 9.83
C VAL A 265 -34.48 28.62 8.94
N GLY A 266 -35.25 29.70 8.82
CA GLY A 266 -36.42 29.76 7.95
C GLY A 266 -37.46 28.69 8.30
N LYS A 267 -37.77 27.83 7.32
CA LYS A 267 -38.75 26.75 7.47
C LYS A 267 -38.13 25.36 7.52
N HIS A 268 -36.81 25.23 7.68
CA HIS A 268 -36.16 23.91 7.77
C HIS A 268 -36.72 23.06 8.90
N GLN A 269 -37.09 23.66 10.04
CA GLN A 269 -37.67 22.94 11.17
C GLN A 269 -38.93 22.17 10.76
N ILE A 270 -39.81 22.78 9.97
CA ILE A 270 -41.06 22.16 9.53
C ILE A 270 -40.74 20.99 8.59
N HIS A 271 -39.87 21.19 7.61
CA HIS A 271 -39.52 20.14 6.65
C HIS A 271 -38.81 18.95 7.31
N VAL A 272 -37.81 19.23 8.16
CA VAL A 272 -36.95 18.18 8.71
C VAL A 272 -37.55 17.54 9.96
N GLN A 273 -38.08 18.32 10.91
CA GLN A 273 -38.59 17.77 12.17
C GLN A 273 -40.07 17.38 12.12
N THR A 274 -40.90 18.14 11.38
CA THR A 274 -42.35 17.88 11.33
C THR A 274 -42.72 16.94 10.19
N ALA A 275 -42.21 17.20 8.98
CA ALA A 275 -42.50 16.38 7.80
C ALA A 275 -41.53 15.19 7.63
N GLY A 276 -40.40 15.17 8.34
CA GLY A 276 -39.44 14.07 8.29
C GLY A 276 -38.68 13.97 6.96
N ILE A 277 -38.55 15.09 6.24
CA ILE A 277 -37.85 15.17 4.95
C ILE A 277 -36.34 15.21 5.18
N GLU A 278 -35.59 14.38 4.46
CA GLU A 278 -34.13 14.35 4.52
C GLU A 278 -33.52 15.54 3.77
N CYS A 279 -32.39 16.07 4.25
CA CYS A 279 -31.74 17.22 3.61
C CYS A 279 -31.44 16.98 2.13
N THR A 280 -31.09 15.75 1.76
CA THR A 280 -30.72 15.38 0.40
C THR A 280 -31.88 15.26 -0.57
N GLU A 281 -33.12 15.31 -0.08
CA GLU A 281 -34.30 15.38 -0.96
C GLU A 281 -34.37 16.76 -1.65
N CYS A 282 -33.90 17.81 -0.97
CA CYS A 282 -33.82 19.15 -1.56
C CYS A 282 -32.41 19.51 -2.03
N HIS A 283 -31.39 19.19 -1.24
CA HIS A 283 -30.00 19.54 -1.54
C HIS A 283 -29.29 18.42 -2.30
N LYS A 284 -28.91 18.69 -3.56
CA LYS A 284 -28.05 17.78 -4.32
C LYS A 284 -26.71 17.61 -3.59
N GLN A 285 -26.28 16.36 -3.38
CA GLN A 285 -25.02 16.06 -2.69
C GLN A 285 -23.84 16.73 -3.40
N HIS A 286 -22.83 17.13 -2.62
CA HIS A 286 -21.62 17.84 -3.04
C HIS A 286 -21.81 19.24 -3.63
N SER A 287 -22.99 19.58 -4.18
CA SER A 287 -23.32 20.94 -4.65
C SER A 287 -23.98 21.78 -3.55
N TRP A 288 -24.95 21.19 -2.84
CA TRP A 288 -25.66 21.76 -1.69
C TRP A 288 -26.29 23.14 -1.91
N ARG A 289 -26.58 23.49 -3.16
CA ARG A 289 -27.31 24.70 -3.54
C ARG A 289 -28.71 24.32 -4.02
N VAL A 290 -29.69 25.14 -3.67
CA VAL A 290 -31.04 25.10 -4.26
C VAL A 290 -31.28 26.49 -4.82
N ASP A 291 -31.09 26.66 -6.13
CA ASP A 291 -31.33 27.95 -6.77
C ASP A 291 -32.83 28.21 -6.96
N LYS A 292 -33.21 29.46 -7.26
CA LYS A 292 -34.61 29.86 -7.45
C LYS A 292 -35.32 29.07 -8.56
N LYS A 293 -34.59 28.62 -9.59
CA LYS A 293 -35.16 27.86 -10.69
C LYS A 293 -35.48 26.43 -10.22
N THR A 294 -34.56 25.78 -9.52
CA THR A 294 -34.75 24.46 -8.92
C THR A 294 -35.82 24.47 -7.84
N ALA A 295 -35.88 25.51 -7.00
CA ALA A 295 -36.89 25.63 -5.96
C ALA A 295 -38.31 25.66 -6.53
N LYS A 296 -38.53 26.34 -7.67
CA LYS A 296 -39.85 26.40 -8.33
C LYS A 296 -40.39 25.03 -8.75
N THR A 297 -39.51 24.10 -9.10
CA THR A 297 -39.90 22.73 -9.44
C THR A 297 -39.96 21.84 -8.20
N LEU A 298 -38.90 21.86 -7.39
CA LEU A 298 -38.71 20.96 -6.27
C LEU A 298 -39.73 21.17 -5.14
N CYS A 299 -40.04 22.42 -4.80
CA CYS A 299 -41.04 22.70 -3.76
C CYS A 299 -42.46 22.30 -4.22
N ALA A 300 -42.73 22.53 -5.52
CA ALA A 300 -44.01 22.23 -6.15
C ALA A 300 -44.35 20.73 -6.18
N ASP A 301 -43.38 19.85 -5.93
CA ASP A 301 -43.61 18.41 -5.83
C ASP A 301 -44.44 18.02 -4.60
N CYS A 302 -44.47 18.87 -3.56
CA CYS A 302 -45.23 18.60 -2.32
C CYS A 302 -46.30 19.66 -2.02
N HIS A 303 -46.02 20.93 -2.31
CA HIS A 303 -46.93 22.04 -2.01
C HIS A 303 -46.73 23.21 -2.98
N ASP A 304 -47.70 24.13 -3.06
CA ASP A 304 -47.56 25.32 -3.92
C ASP A 304 -46.27 26.11 -3.60
N TYR A 305 -45.60 26.59 -4.65
CA TYR A 305 -44.33 27.31 -4.50
C TYR A 305 -44.47 28.54 -3.60
N GLN A 306 -43.60 28.65 -2.61
CA GLN A 306 -43.47 29.80 -1.72
C GLN A 306 -42.04 30.32 -1.82
N ASP A 307 -41.86 31.63 -2.05
CA ASP A 307 -40.52 32.21 -2.20
C ASP A 307 -39.73 32.15 -0.87
N PRO A 308 -38.55 31.52 -0.84
CA PRO A 308 -37.69 31.47 0.34
C PRO A 308 -37.33 32.79 0.98
N ASP A 309 -37.26 33.85 0.19
CA ASP A 309 -36.98 35.19 0.69
C ASP A 309 -38.09 35.69 1.66
N ASN A 310 -39.30 35.13 1.58
CA ASN A 310 -40.41 35.49 2.48
C ASN A 310 -40.27 34.92 3.89
N PHE A 311 -39.37 33.95 4.10
CA PHE A 311 -39.22 33.26 5.39
C PHE A 311 -37.80 33.22 5.91
N LEU A 312 -36.82 33.72 5.14
CA LEU A 312 -35.50 34.07 5.63
C LEU A 312 -35.56 35.56 6.04
N GLY A 313 -35.39 35.86 7.33
CA GLY A 313 -35.44 37.25 7.80
C GLY A 313 -34.46 38.15 7.03
N ASN A 314 -34.86 39.41 6.80
CA ASN A 314 -34.06 40.42 6.10
C ASN A 314 -32.62 40.46 6.65
N GLY A 315 -31.66 39.92 5.89
CA GLY A 315 -30.25 39.87 6.26
C GLY A 315 -29.51 38.54 6.03
N VAL A 316 -30.20 37.45 5.67
CA VAL A 316 -29.55 36.14 5.40
C VAL A 316 -29.30 35.88 3.89
N SER A 317 -29.90 36.70 3.01
CA SER A 317 -29.85 36.51 1.56
C SER A 317 -28.45 36.70 0.93
N GLU A 318 -27.54 37.43 1.58
CA GLU A 318 -26.20 37.72 1.03
C GLU A 318 -25.16 36.62 1.31
N GLN A 319 -25.46 35.62 2.15
CA GLN A 319 -24.50 34.55 2.49
C GLN A 319 -24.67 33.27 1.66
N HIS A 320 -25.67 33.20 0.77
CA HIS A 320 -26.04 31.99 0.03
C HIS A 320 -26.03 32.10 -1.50
N SER A 321 -25.51 33.22 -2.04
CA SER A 321 -25.20 33.38 -3.48
C SER A 321 -23.81 32.87 -3.83
#